data_AF-A0A2T4B811-F1
#
_entry.id   AF-A0A2T4B811-F1
#
_cell.length_a   1.000
_cell.length_b   1.000
_cell.length_c   1.000
_cell.angle_alpha   90.00
_cell.angle_beta   90.00
_cell.angle_gamma   90.00
#
_symmetry.space_group_name_H-M   'P 1'
#
loop_
_entity.id
_entity.type
_entity.pdbx_description
1 polymer ?
#
loop_
_entity_poly.entity_id
_entity_poly.type
_entity_poly.pdbx_seq_one_letter_code
_entity_poly.pdbx_strand_id
1 'polypeptide(L)'
;MPAGAQDGAKRKRASTGDKANKVAKRRRSSNDDAEDPNAKILLMEQGILESKKNYNDIVTLLNMASRYEDGEEESTLAAVALCRIFLRLLAQGSLIAKKGLSEKDTIVVGWLKDQFAQFKSLLQNMLADEDLAATALTLCMRLLKAEGEHFYDKEEYTFPYTFLENIVEVLITSGNEDVRKAFLESYVEEYDDIRYYTFRAVKAILDRLDKDDIPDNLFDNVFALLSALDGVPQSAEELEDFYVPRPKKKTHNLRTVTQHKRQGQDAWLAILSIVRTKEERKRILNVISTNIAPWFTKPELLSDFLTSCYNTGGSMSLLALSGVFYLIQQRNLDYPSFYPKLYSLLDKDILHSKHRSRFFRLLDTFLGSTHLPAVLVASFIKRLSRLALNAPPSAIATVVPWIYNLLRRHPTCTFMIHRPAQDPELKKHIQNNGMEDAFNPTEPDPMKTGAIDSCLWEVVQLQSHYHPNIATIAKIISEQFTKQSYNMEDFLDHSYASLLDAEMAKDIKKAPVVEFQIPKRIFMPQDEPATNPDSLLVKLWDFGEPAKGVAAA
;
A
#
# COMPACT_ATOMS: atom_id res chain seq x y z
N MET A 1 -38.94 -43.91 5.44
CA MET A 1 -39.79 -45.11 5.58
C MET A 1 -41.23 -44.64 5.47
N PRO A 2 -42.12 -45.24 4.64
CA PRO A 2 -41.91 -46.34 3.66
C PRO A 2 -41.29 -45.81 2.34
N ALA A 3 -40.85 -46.55 1.31
CA ALA A 3 -41.29 -47.80 0.64
C ALA A 3 -42.51 -47.62 -0.31
N GLY A 4 -42.59 -48.25 -1.49
CA GLY A 4 -41.77 -49.33 -2.07
C GLY A 4 -41.61 -49.29 -3.60
N ALA A 5 -41.16 -50.39 -4.20
CA ALA A 5 -40.58 -50.49 -5.56
C ALA A 5 -41.22 -51.60 -6.43
N GLN A 6 -40.50 -52.03 -7.49
CA GLN A 6 -40.76 -53.11 -8.49
C GLN A 6 -41.53 -52.66 -9.75
N ASP A 7 -41.25 -53.17 -10.97
CA ASP A 7 -40.21 -54.05 -11.54
C ASP A 7 -40.06 -53.65 -13.04
N GLY A 8 -39.11 -54.02 -13.89
CA GLY A 8 -37.98 -54.95 -13.92
C GLY A 8 -37.38 -54.93 -15.35
N ALA A 9 -36.12 -55.27 -15.62
CA ALA A 9 -35.73 -56.55 -16.24
C ALA A 9 -34.19 -56.66 -16.40
N LYS A 10 -33.68 -57.90 -16.57
CA LYS A 10 -32.24 -58.26 -16.48
C LYS A 10 -31.57 -58.44 -17.87
N ARG A 11 -30.31 -57.99 -18.06
CA ARG A 11 -29.08 -58.84 -18.17
C ARG A 11 -27.81 -58.18 -18.80
N LYS A 12 -26.66 -58.48 -18.17
CA LYS A 12 -25.28 -58.73 -18.69
C LYS A 12 -24.40 -57.61 -19.33
N ARG A 13 -23.36 -57.23 -18.57
CA ARG A 13 -21.90 -57.14 -18.86
C ARG A 13 -21.36 -56.54 -20.19
N ALA A 14 -20.63 -55.41 -20.04
CA ALA A 14 -19.24 -55.10 -20.46
C ALA A 14 -18.74 -55.52 -21.86
N SER A 15 -18.08 -54.67 -22.67
CA SER A 15 -16.86 -53.89 -22.33
C SER A 15 -16.42 -52.94 -23.47
N THR A 16 -15.46 -52.03 -23.18
CA THR A 16 -14.52 -51.31 -24.10
C THR A 16 -15.05 -50.47 -25.29
N GLY A 17 -14.46 -49.27 -25.45
CA GLY A 17 -14.14 -48.74 -26.79
C GLY A 17 -14.64 -47.35 -27.19
N ASP A 18 -13.87 -46.31 -26.87
CA ASP A 18 -13.11 -45.48 -27.84
C ASP A 18 -13.83 -44.67 -28.98
N LYS A 19 -13.17 -43.56 -29.39
CA LYS A 19 -13.39 -42.67 -30.58
C LYS A 19 -14.50 -41.60 -30.53
N ALA A 20 -14.46 -40.53 -31.35
CA ALA A 20 -13.36 -39.73 -31.95
C ALA A 20 -13.96 -38.61 -32.85
N ASN A 21 -13.22 -37.52 -33.08
CA ASN A 21 -13.17 -36.75 -34.34
C ASN A 21 -11.90 -35.88 -34.30
N LYS A 22 -10.85 -36.13 -35.10
CA LYS A 22 -10.67 -35.72 -36.52
C LYS A 22 -11.03 -34.23 -36.71
N VAL A 23 -10.14 -33.34 -37.14
CA VAL A 23 -9.40 -33.27 -38.43
C VAL A 23 -8.08 -32.47 -38.18
N ALA A 24 -6.95 -32.62 -38.88
CA ALA A 24 -6.68 -33.13 -40.24
C ALA A 24 -5.44 -34.07 -40.31
N LYS A 25 -4.71 -34.07 -41.44
CA LYS A 25 -3.39 -34.66 -41.66
C LYS A 25 -2.68 -33.86 -42.78
N ARG A 26 -1.55 -33.19 -42.52
CA ARG A 26 -0.72 -32.57 -43.57
C ARG A 26 0.44 -33.52 -43.87
N ARG A 27 0.53 -34.03 -45.10
CA ARG A 27 1.67 -34.86 -45.55
C ARG A 27 2.88 -33.96 -45.77
N ARG A 28 4.04 -34.34 -45.21
CA ARG A 28 5.36 -34.01 -45.77
C ARG A 28 6.08 -35.30 -46.10
N SER A 29 6.88 -35.24 -47.16
CA SER A 29 7.63 -36.35 -47.74
C SER A 29 8.87 -36.68 -46.91
N SER A 30 9.38 -37.90 -47.10
CA SER A 30 10.67 -38.37 -46.62
C SER A 30 11.82 -37.45 -47.01
N ASN A 31 12.66 -37.07 -46.03
CA ASN A 31 14.11 -37.22 -46.10
C ASN A 31 14.76 -37.02 -44.72
N ASP A 32 15.78 -37.84 -44.47
CA ASP A 32 16.93 -37.69 -43.56
C ASP A 32 16.74 -37.61 -42.04
N ASP A 33 17.73 -38.18 -41.34
CA ASP A 33 17.76 -38.41 -39.90
C ASP A 33 17.96 -37.11 -39.10
N ALA A 34 16.92 -36.70 -38.37
CA ALA A 34 17.03 -35.81 -37.22
C ALA A 34 16.48 -36.54 -35.99
N GLU A 35 17.37 -36.96 -35.09
CA GLU A 35 16.98 -37.42 -33.75
C GLU A 35 16.25 -36.26 -33.04
N ASP A 36 15.05 -36.50 -32.49
CA ASP A 36 14.34 -35.48 -31.73
C ASP A 36 15.26 -34.93 -30.61
N PRO A 37 15.59 -33.62 -30.58
CA PRO A 37 16.55 -33.07 -29.63
C PRO A 37 16.09 -33.27 -28.18
N ASN A 38 14.77 -33.24 -27.94
CA ASN A 38 14.16 -33.57 -26.65
C ASN A 38 14.43 -35.01 -26.20
N ALA A 39 14.46 -35.98 -27.12
CA ALA A 39 14.81 -37.37 -26.80
C ALA A 39 16.31 -37.49 -26.44
N LYS A 40 17.16 -36.73 -27.15
CA LYS A 40 18.60 -36.67 -26.89
C LYS A 40 18.95 -36.11 -25.50
N ILE A 41 18.28 -35.01 -25.10
CA ILE A 41 18.44 -34.41 -23.77
C ILE A 41 18.02 -35.41 -22.66
N LEU A 42 16.92 -36.15 -22.84
CA LEU A 42 16.47 -37.16 -21.88
C LEU A 42 17.38 -38.40 -21.81
N LEU A 43 17.97 -38.81 -22.93
CA LEU A 43 18.96 -39.90 -22.96
C LEU A 43 20.28 -39.47 -22.28
N MET A 44 20.70 -38.22 -22.44
CA MET A 44 21.82 -37.64 -21.70
C MET A 44 21.53 -37.55 -20.19
N GLU A 45 20.32 -37.13 -19.79
CA GLU A 45 19.88 -37.14 -18.37
C GLU A 45 20.03 -38.55 -17.75
N GLN A 46 19.54 -39.59 -18.44
CA GLN A 46 19.66 -40.98 -17.97
C GLN A 46 21.12 -41.45 -17.95
N GLY A 47 21.88 -41.19 -19.02
CA GLY A 47 23.29 -41.57 -19.13
C GLY A 47 24.19 -40.97 -18.05
N ILE A 48 23.97 -39.72 -17.66
CA ILE A 48 24.71 -39.04 -16.58
C ILE A 48 24.39 -39.65 -15.20
N LEU A 49 23.15 -40.09 -14.99
CA LEU A 49 22.70 -40.70 -13.73
C LEU A 49 23.21 -42.14 -13.56
N GLU A 50 23.40 -42.88 -14.65
CA GLU A 50 23.88 -44.26 -14.62
C GLU A 50 25.41 -44.40 -14.50
N SER A 51 26.18 -43.44 -15.02
CA SER A 51 27.64 -43.58 -15.11
C SER A 51 28.42 -42.28 -14.91
N LYS A 52 29.35 -42.28 -13.95
CA LYS A 52 30.33 -41.19 -13.73
C LYS A 52 31.21 -40.88 -14.94
N LYS A 53 31.25 -41.73 -15.97
CA LYS A 53 32.02 -41.49 -17.20
C LYS A 53 31.34 -40.48 -18.14
N ASN A 54 30.03 -40.28 -17.98
CA ASN A 54 29.21 -39.46 -18.86
C ASN A 54 29.10 -38.01 -18.34
N TYR A 55 29.87 -37.63 -17.32
CA TYR A 55 29.86 -36.26 -16.77
C TYR A 55 30.25 -35.19 -17.79
N ASN A 56 30.98 -35.54 -18.86
CA ASN A 56 31.26 -34.61 -19.96
C ASN A 56 29.97 -34.09 -20.64
N ASP A 57 28.88 -34.87 -20.61
CA ASP A 57 27.60 -34.50 -21.21
C ASP A 57 26.92 -33.34 -20.44
N ILE A 58 27.31 -33.09 -19.19
CA ILE A 58 26.90 -31.90 -18.42
C ILE A 58 27.38 -30.61 -19.12
N VAL A 59 28.59 -30.63 -19.70
CA VAL A 59 29.14 -29.47 -20.44
C VAL A 59 28.35 -29.24 -21.74
N THR A 60 27.95 -30.31 -22.44
CA THR A 60 27.13 -30.17 -23.65
C THR A 60 25.73 -29.67 -23.33
N LEU A 61 25.14 -30.10 -22.21
CA LEU A 61 23.85 -29.59 -21.74
C LEU A 61 23.95 -28.14 -21.26
N LEU A 62 25.05 -27.73 -20.61
CA LEU A 62 25.30 -26.33 -20.24
C LEU A 62 25.43 -25.42 -21.47
N ASN A 63 26.17 -25.85 -22.49
CA ASN A 63 26.30 -25.13 -23.76
C ASN A 63 24.98 -25.08 -24.56
N MET A 64 24.07 -26.03 -24.34
CA MET A 64 22.72 -25.99 -24.93
C MET A 64 21.80 -25.06 -24.14
N ALA A 65 21.85 -25.11 -22.81
CA ALA A 65 21.11 -24.21 -21.94
C ALA A 65 21.57 -22.74 -22.08
N SER A 66 22.83 -22.49 -22.44
CA SER A 66 23.36 -21.13 -22.62
C SER A 66 22.91 -20.47 -23.93
N ARG A 67 22.15 -21.17 -24.79
CA ARG A 67 21.51 -20.64 -26.00
C ARG A 67 20.08 -20.16 -25.74
N TYR A 68 19.74 -19.80 -24.49
CA TYR A 68 18.41 -19.30 -24.15
C TYR A 68 18.05 -18.02 -24.94
N GLU A 69 19.04 -17.21 -25.32
CA GLU A 69 18.87 -16.01 -26.16
C GLU A 69 18.34 -16.30 -27.57
N ASP A 70 18.49 -17.54 -28.07
CA ASP A 70 17.96 -17.96 -29.38
C ASP A 70 16.45 -18.30 -29.32
N GLY A 71 15.84 -18.32 -28.13
CA GLY A 71 14.40 -18.59 -27.93
C GLY A 71 13.95 -20.04 -28.18
N GLU A 72 14.89 -20.98 -28.32
CA GLU A 72 14.59 -22.39 -28.57
C GLU A 72 14.05 -23.08 -27.30
N GLU A 73 12.92 -23.80 -27.40
CA GLU A 73 12.34 -24.59 -26.29
C GLU A 73 13.36 -25.57 -25.67
N GLU A 74 14.30 -26.04 -26.50
CA GLU A 74 15.41 -26.94 -26.15
C GLU A 74 16.30 -26.38 -25.03
N SER A 75 16.49 -25.06 -24.96
CA SER A 75 17.28 -24.40 -23.91
C SER A 75 16.61 -24.54 -22.53
N THR A 76 15.29 -24.36 -22.46
CA THR A 76 14.50 -24.49 -21.23
C THR A 76 14.47 -25.94 -20.76
N LEU A 77 14.34 -26.90 -21.70
CA LEU A 77 14.35 -28.32 -21.41
C LEU A 77 15.74 -28.80 -20.96
N ALA A 78 16.82 -28.27 -21.54
CA ALA A 78 18.18 -28.50 -21.07
C ALA A 78 18.39 -27.95 -19.65
N ALA A 79 17.90 -26.75 -19.33
CA ALA A 79 17.97 -26.17 -17.99
C ALA A 79 17.16 -26.98 -16.94
N VAL A 80 15.98 -27.49 -17.31
CA VAL A 80 15.16 -28.37 -16.46
C VAL A 80 15.86 -29.73 -16.25
N ALA A 81 16.46 -30.32 -17.29
CA ALA A 81 17.21 -31.56 -17.20
C ALA A 81 18.47 -31.41 -16.32
N LEU A 82 19.25 -30.34 -16.53
CA LEU A 82 20.39 -29.96 -15.68
C LEU A 82 19.99 -29.81 -14.22
N CYS A 83 18.87 -29.15 -13.92
CA CYS A 83 18.34 -29.10 -12.56
C CYS A 83 18.11 -30.49 -11.98
N ARG A 84 17.41 -31.39 -12.70
CA ARG A 84 17.17 -32.76 -12.21
C ARG A 84 18.46 -33.54 -11.96
N ILE A 85 19.44 -33.41 -12.87
CA ILE A 85 20.77 -34.00 -12.73
C ILE A 85 21.45 -33.49 -11.46
N PHE A 86 21.56 -32.16 -11.27
CA PHE A 86 22.21 -31.59 -10.10
C PHE A 86 21.46 -31.90 -8.79
N LEU A 87 20.12 -31.89 -8.78
CA LEU A 87 19.30 -32.32 -7.63
C LEU A 87 19.62 -33.78 -7.23
N ARG A 88 19.75 -34.68 -8.22
CA ARG A 88 20.13 -36.09 -7.97
C ARG A 88 21.59 -36.23 -7.51
N LEU A 89 22.53 -35.47 -8.07
CA LEU A 89 23.95 -35.47 -7.67
C LEU A 89 24.15 -34.92 -6.24
N LEU A 90 23.37 -33.90 -5.85
CA LEU A 90 23.29 -33.40 -4.48
C LEU A 90 22.75 -34.48 -3.53
N ALA A 91 21.64 -35.14 -3.90
CA ALA A 91 21.04 -36.21 -3.10
C ALA A 91 21.95 -37.45 -2.91
N GLN A 92 22.80 -37.74 -3.90
CA GLN A 92 23.85 -38.78 -3.78
C GLN A 92 25.04 -38.34 -2.90
N GLY A 93 25.14 -37.04 -2.57
CA GLY A 93 26.27 -36.46 -1.85
C GLY A 93 27.56 -36.38 -2.68
N SER A 94 27.46 -36.48 -4.01
CA SER A 94 28.59 -36.49 -4.95
C SER A 94 29.30 -35.13 -5.07
N LEU A 95 28.70 -34.06 -4.55
CA LEU A 95 29.25 -32.70 -4.47
C LEU A 95 29.87 -32.37 -3.09
N ILE A 96 29.79 -33.29 -2.13
CA ILE A 96 30.27 -33.09 -0.75
C ILE A 96 31.64 -33.76 -0.59
N ALA A 97 32.67 -32.97 -0.31
CA ALA A 97 34.02 -33.47 -0.06
C ALA A 97 34.11 -34.20 1.29
N LYS A 98 33.85 -35.50 1.29
CA LYS A 98 34.00 -36.36 2.48
C LYS A 98 35.50 -36.55 2.79
N LYS A 99 35.86 -36.43 4.08
CA LYS A 99 37.23 -36.71 4.55
C LYS A 99 37.61 -38.17 4.23
N GLY A 100 38.63 -38.38 3.40
CA GLY A 100 39.10 -39.71 2.99
C GLY A 100 38.93 -40.08 1.50
N LEU A 101 38.57 -39.14 0.62
CA LEU A 101 38.50 -39.34 -0.83
C LEU A 101 39.89 -39.41 -1.50
N SER A 102 39.96 -40.08 -2.65
CA SER A 102 41.14 -40.08 -3.53
C SER A 102 41.40 -38.68 -4.10
N GLU A 103 42.66 -38.33 -4.41
CA GLU A 103 43.01 -37.06 -5.06
C GLU A 103 42.21 -36.85 -6.36
N LYS A 104 42.03 -37.92 -7.14
CA LYS A 104 41.24 -37.88 -8.38
C LYS A 104 39.76 -37.60 -8.14
N ASP A 105 39.16 -38.20 -7.12
CA ASP A 105 37.76 -37.92 -6.74
C ASP A 105 37.61 -36.48 -6.22
N THR A 106 38.64 -35.95 -5.54
CA THR A 106 38.64 -34.58 -5.04
C THR A 106 38.67 -33.56 -6.20
N ILE A 107 39.43 -33.84 -7.26
CA ILE A 107 39.43 -33.04 -8.50
C ILE A 107 38.06 -33.09 -9.19
N VAL A 108 37.42 -34.28 -9.27
CA VAL A 108 36.07 -34.42 -9.84
C VAL A 108 35.02 -33.67 -9.02
N VAL A 109 35.10 -33.69 -7.69
CA VAL A 109 34.21 -32.89 -6.81
C VAL A 109 34.43 -31.39 -7.00
N GLY A 110 35.67 -30.94 -7.18
CA GLY A 110 35.99 -29.55 -7.52
C GLY A 110 35.36 -29.13 -8.84
N TRP A 111 35.63 -29.89 -9.91
CA TRP A 111 35.06 -29.64 -11.23
C TRP A 111 33.52 -29.65 -11.25
N LEU A 112 32.88 -30.60 -10.55
CA LEU A 112 31.42 -30.61 -10.42
C LEU A 112 30.87 -29.36 -9.70
N LYS A 113 31.61 -28.79 -8.74
CA LYS A 113 31.24 -27.51 -8.10
C LYS A 113 31.42 -26.33 -9.06
N ASP A 114 32.44 -26.33 -9.90
CA ASP A 114 32.66 -25.29 -10.90
C ASP A 114 31.53 -25.30 -11.96
N GLN A 115 31.15 -26.49 -12.45
CA GLN A 115 29.99 -26.65 -13.34
C GLN A 115 28.67 -26.23 -12.67
N PHE A 116 28.51 -26.51 -11.37
CA PHE A 116 27.36 -26.08 -10.59
C PHE A 116 27.33 -24.55 -10.41
N ALA A 117 28.48 -23.90 -10.22
CA ALA A 117 28.57 -22.44 -10.17
C ALA A 117 28.24 -21.80 -11.52
N GLN A 118 28.74 -22.36 -12.64
CA GLN A 118 28.36 -21.93 -13.99
C GLN A 118 26.85 -22.06 -14.23
N PHE A 119 26.24 -23.17 -13.78
CA PHE A 119 24.80 -23.36 -13.88
C PHE A 119 24.00 -22.31 -13.07
N LYS A 120 24.48 -21.91 -11.89
CA LYS A 120 23.87 -20.83 -11.11
C LYS A 120 23.92 -19.47 -11.81
N SER A 121 25.06 -19.12 -12.42
CA SER A 121 25.18 -17.90 -13.21
C SER A 121 24.25 -17.92 -14.43
N LEU A 122 24.13 -19.08 -15.10
CA LEU A 122 23.20 -19.27 -16.21
C LEU A 122 21.73 -19.08 -15.77
N LEU A 123 21.33 -19.67 -14.64
CA LEU A 123 19.98 -19.47 -14.08
C LEU A 123 19.73 -18.02 -13.65
N GLN A 124 20.74 -17.29 -13.19
CA GLN A 124 20.63 -15.85 -12.86
C GLN A 124 20.38 -15.02 -14.12
N ASN A 125 21.05 -15.33 -15.23
CA ASN A 125 20.79 -14.67 -16.51
C ASN A 125 19.39 -15.00 -17.05
N MET A 126 18.96 -16.28 -17.00
CA MET A 126 17.59 -16.68 -17.39
C MET A 126 16.50 -16.10 -16.48
N LEU A 127 16.83 -15.66 -15.26
CA LEU A 127 15.91 -14.97 -14.35
C LEU A 127 15.77 -13.46 -14.66
N ALA A 128 16.70 -12.88 -15.44
CA ALA A 128 16.59 -11.52 -15.93
C ALA A 128 15.70 -11.40 -17.19
N ASP A 129 15.51 -12.50 -17.91
CA ASP A 129 14.71 -12.60 -19.14
C ASP A 129 13.21 -12.77 -18.86
N GLU A 130 12.35 -11.99 -19.53
CA GLU A 130 10.93 -11.85 -19.16
C GLU A 130 10.12 -13.14 -19.33
N ASP A 131 10.28 -13.83 -20.47
CA ASP A 131 9.51 -15.05 -20.79
C ASP A 131 9.96 -16.26 -19.95
N LEU A 132 11.24 -16.31 -19.58
CA LEU A 132 11.85 -17.48 -18.93
C LEU A 132 11.89 -17.37 -17.39
N ALA A 133 11.83 -16.15 -16.84
CA ALA A 133 12.05 -15.87 -15.43
C ALA A 133 11.14 -16.65 -14.47
N ALA A 134 9.86 -16.87 -14.81
CA ALA A 134 8.96 -17.68 -13.98
C ALA A 134 9.46 -19.14 -13.84
N THR A 135 9.94 -19.74 -14.93
CA THR A 135 10.50 -21.09 -14.90
C THR A 135 11.85 -21.10 -14.17
N ALA A 136 12.74 -20.15 -14.49
CA ALA A 136 14.05 -19.99 -13.85
C ALA A 136 13.94 -19.82 -12.33
N LEU A 137 12.95 -19.06 -11.84
CA LEU A 137 12.66 -18.90 -10.41
C LEU A 137 12.33 -20.24 -9.73
N THR A 138 11.42 -21.03 -10.31
CA THR A 138 11.07 -22.35 -9.74
C THR A 138 12.25 -23.31 -9.73
N LEU A 139 13.14 -23.22 -10.72
CA LEU A 139 14.38 -23.99 -10.79
C LEU A 139 15.39 -23.53 -9.72
N CYS A 140 15.61 -22.22 -9.58
CA CYS A 140 16.45 -21.61 -8.55
C CYS A 140 16.01 -22.02 -7.14
N MET A 141 14.72 -21.92 -6.83
CA MET A 141 14.20 -22.27 -5.50
C MET A 141 14.33 -23.76 -5.22
N ARG A 142 14.05 -24.64 -6.19
CA ARG A 142 14.29 -26.09 -6.07
C ARG A 142 15.78 -26.42 -5.82
N LEU A 143 16.69 -25.72 -6.49
CA LEU A 143 18.13 -25.87 -6.30
C LEU A 143 18.55 -25.46 -4.88
N LEU A 144 18.07 -24.29 -4.43
CA LEU A 144 18.31 -23.75 -3.10
C LEU A 144 17.81 -24.71 -2.00
N LYS A 145 16.64 -25.34 -2.19
CA LYS A 145 16.12 -26.36 -1.28
C LYS A 145 17.07 -27.55 -1.15
N ALA A 146 17.49 -28.13 -2.27
CA ALA A 146 18.38 -29.28 -2.27
C ALA A 146 19.77 -28.96 -1.73
N GLU A 147 20.28 -27.76 -1.97
CA GLU A 147 21.51 -27.29 -1.33
C GLU A 147 21.35 -27.17 0.19
N GLY A 148 20.26 -26.57 0.67
CA GLY A 148 19.98 -26.47 2.11
C GLY A 148 19.76 -27.83 2.78
N GLU A 149 19.19 -28.81 2.08
CA GLU A 149 19.01 -30.18 2.58
C GLU A 149 20.32 -31.00 2.56
N HIS A 150 21.16 -30.87 1.53
CA HIS A 150 22.30 -31.75 1.31
C HIS A 150 23.67 -31.18 1.72
N PHE A 151 23.87 -29.85 1.71
CA PHE A 151 25.07 -29.23 2.32
C PHE A 151 24.94 -29.05 3.84
N TYR A 152 23.83 -29.48 4.45
CA TYR A 152 23.66 -29.52 5.90
C TYR A 152 24.60 -30.57 6.53
N ASP A 153 25.79 -30.15 6.95
CA ASP A 153 26.58 -30.95 7.89
C ASP A 153 25.90 -30.91 9.28
N LYS A 154 25.85 -32.04 9.97
CA LYS A 154 24.76 -32.31 10.93
C LYS A 154 24.72 -31.43 12.19
N GLU A 155 25.77 -30.63 12.40
CA GLU A 155 26.06 -29.84 13.61
C GLU A 155 25.90 -28.31 13.43
N GLU A 156 26.01 -27.80 12.20
CA GLU A 156 25.90 -26.37 11.87
C GLU A 156 24.89 -26.14 10.74
N TYR A 157 24.01 -25.16 10.92
CA TYR A 157 23.00 -24.81 9.92
C TYR A 157 23.64 -23.89 8.87
N THR A 158 23.94 -24.46 7.71
CA THR A 158 24.52 -23.75 6.57
C THR A 158 23.45 -23.48 5.52
N PHE A 159 22.99 -22.23 5.44
CA PHE A 159 22.06 -21.79 4.39
C PHE A 159 22.83 -21.24 3.19
N PRO A 160 22.43 -21.54 1.92
CA PRO A 160 23.03 -20.99 0.69
C PRO A 160 22.78 -19.48 0.47
N TYR A 161 23.17 -18.65 1.43
CA TYR A 161 22.83 -17.21 1.46
C TYR A 161 23.28 -16.46 0.21
N THR A 162 24.49 -16.71 -0.29
CA THR A 162 25.01 -16.04 -1.50
C THR A 162 24.21 -16.35 -2.75
N PHE A 163 23.57 -17.53 -2.83
CA PHE A 163 22.73 -17.85 -3.98
C PHE A 163 21.36 -17.16 -3.90
N LEU A 164 20.76 -17.08 -2.71
CA LEU A 164 19.55 -16.27 -2.51
C LEU A 164 19.82 -14.78 -2.73
N GLU A 165 20.98 -14.28 -2.29
CA GLU A 165 21.38 -12.88 -2.48
C GLU A 165 21.39 -12.51 -3.97
N ASN A 166 22.04 -13.30 -4.82
CA ASN A 166 22.02 -13.09 -6.27
C ASN A 166 20.61 -13.22 -6.89
N ILE A 167 19.77 -14.15 -6.41
CA ILE A 167 18.37 -14.27 -6.88
C ILE A 167 17.60 -12.97 -6.57
N VAL A 168 17.74 -12.46 -5.35
CA VAL A 168 17.10 -11.22 -4.90
C VAL A 168 17.66 -9.99 -5.64
N GLU A 169 18.97 -9.97 -5.94
CA GLU A 169 19.62 -8.92 -6.75
C GLU A 169 19.03 -8.86 -8.17
N VAL A 170 18.84 -10.01 -8.83
CA VAL A 170 18.19 -10.08 -10.15
C VAL A 170 16.70 -9.72 -10.07
N LEU A 171 15.95 -10.17 -9.05
CA LEU A 171 14.53 -9.84 -8.87
C LEU A 171 14.30 -8.35 -8.59
N ILE A 172 15.23 -7.68 -7.91
CA ILE A 172 15.17 -6.25 -7.62
C ILE A 172 15.58 -5.41 -8.84
N THR A 173 16.52 -5.90 -9.65
CA THR A 173 17.02 -5.20 -10.85
C THR A 173 16.08 -5.39 -12.05
N SER A 174 15.42 -6.53 -12.18
CA SER A 174 14.50 -6.82 -13.30
C SER A 174 13.16 -6.09 -13.16
N GLY A 175 12.54 -5.78 -14.31
CA GLY A 175 11.24 -5.11 -14.40
C GLY A 175 10.04 -6.01 -14.12
N ASN A 176 10.23 -7.33 -14.05
CA ASN A 176 9.18 -8.33 -14.07
C ASN A 176 8.35 -8.39 -12.78
N GLU A 177 7.24 -7.65 -12.76
CA GLU A 177 6.35 -7.56 -11.59
C GLU A 177 5.72 -8.93 -11.23
N ASP A 178 5.33 -9.72 -12.23
CA ASP A 178 4.64 -11.01 -12.00
C ASP A 178 5.56 -12.07 -11.39
N VAL A 179 6.85 -12.07 -11.76
CA VAL A 179 7.85 -12.98 -11.17
C VAL A 179 8.13 -12.61 -9.71
N ARG A 180 8.15 -11.31 -9.38
CA ARG A 180 8.25 -10.84 -7.99
C ARG A 180 7.02 -11.22 -7.16
N LYS A 181 5.80 -11.09 -7.71
CA LYS A 181 4.57 -11.54 -7.05
C LYS A 181 4.59 -13.05 -6.80
N ALA A 182 4.94 -13.84 -7.82
CA ALA A 182 5.09 -15.28 -7.67
C ALA A 182 6.14 -15.66 -6.62
N PHE A 183 7.27 -14.93 -6.54
CA PHE A 183 8.26 -15.12 -5.48
C PHE A 183 7.69 -14.81 -4.09
N LEU A 184 7.01 -13.67 -3.95
CA LEU A 184 6.38 -13.24 -2.70
C LEU A 184 5.33 -14.24 -2.22
N GLU A 185 4.29 -14.48 -3.02
CA GLU A 185 3.14 -15.32 -2.68
C GLU A 185 3.54 -16.78 -2.45
N SER A 186 4.37 -17.36 -3.32
CA SER A 186 4.69 -18.81 -3.27
C SER A 186 5.88 -19.17 -2.36
N TYR A 187 6.64 -18.20 -1.86
CA TYR A 187 7.82 -18.48 -1.03
C TYR A 187 8.04 -17.51 0.13
N VAL A 188 7.92 -16.21 -0.08
CA VAL A 188 8.24 -15.24 0.99
C VAL A 188 7.11 -15.15 2.01
N GLU A 189 5.84 -15.27 1.61
CA GLU A 189 4.74 -15.34 2.58
C GLU A 189 4.69 -16.69 3.32
N GLU A 190 5.02 -17.80 2.64
CA GLU A 190 4.99 -19.15 3.20
C GLU A 190 6.16 -19.50 4.14
N TYR A 191 7.41 -19.05 3.89
CA TYR A 191 8.59 -19.58 4.58
C TYR A 191 9.46 -18.55 5.32
N ASP A 192 9.66 -18.76 6.63
CA ASP A 192 10.36 -17.85 7.54
C ASP A 192 11.86 -17.65 7.25
N ASP A 193 12.55 -18.70 6.82
CA ASP A 193 13.96 -18.62 6.45
C ASP A 193 14.14 -17.78 5.18
N ILE A 194 13.27 -17.96 4.18
CA ILE A 194 13.25 -17.11 2.99
C ILE A 194 12.95 -15.66 3.37
N ARG A 195 11.99 -15.37 4.26
CA ARG A 195 11.75 -14.01 4.79
C ARG A 195 13.02 -13.40 5.40
N TYR A 196 13.61 -14.11 6.36
CA TYR A 196 14.79 -13.66 7.10
C TYR A 196 15.98 -13.36 6.18
N TYR A 197 16.29 -14.28 5.26
CA TYR A 197 17.42 -14.11 4.35
C TYR A 197 17.14 -13.13 3.22
N THR A 198 15.88 -12.95 2.81
CA THR A 198 15.47 -11.88 1.86
C THR A 198 15.70 -10.50 2.46
N PHE A 199 15.24 -10.24 3.70
CA PHE A 199 15.55 -8.96 4.37
C PHE A 199 17.06 -8.69 4.46
N ARG A 200 17.84 -9.73 4.80
CA ARG A 200 19.31 -9.63 4.86
C ARG A 200 19.94 -9.37 3.48
N ALA A 201 19.44 -10.02 2.43
CA ALA A 201 19.89 -9.83 1.05
C ALA A 201 19.59 -8.40 0.57
N VAL A 202 18.35 -7.92 0.73
CA VAL A 202 17.96 -6.53 0.44
C VAL A 202 18.93 -5.55 1.09
N LYS A 203 19.21 -5.70 2.39
CA LYS A 203 20.17 -4.85 3.09
C LYS A 203 21.58 -4.89 2.44
N ALA A 204 22.12 -6.09 2.18
CA ALA A 204 23.46 -6.26 1.64
C ALA A 204 23.62 -5.69 0.22
N ILE A 205 22.57 -5.78 -0.61
CA ILE A 205 22.51 -5.20 -1.95
C ILE A 205 22.46 -3.67 -1.85
N LEU A 206 21.57 -3.12 -1.01
CA LEU A 206 21.44 -1.66 -0.82
C LEU A 206 22.68 -1.01 -0.17
N ASP A 207 23.38 -1.72 0.72
CA ASP A 207 24.65 -1.28 1.32
C ASP A 207 25.83 -1.29 0.31
N ARG A 208 25.73 -2.07 -0.79
CA ARG A 208 26.75 -2.17 -1.86
C ARG A 208 26.61 -1.08 -2.92
N LEU A 209 25.39 -0.61 -3.18
CA LEU A 209 25.11 0.35 -4.24
C LEU A 209 25.65 1.74 -3.89
N ASP A 210 26.35 2.35 -4.84
CA ASP A 210 26.82 3.74 -4.70
C ASP A 210 25.62 4.69 -4.64
N LYS A 211 25.60 5.55 -3.61
CA LYS A 211 24.43 6.38 -3.30
C LYS A 211 24.09 7.44 -4.33
N ASP A 212 24.96 7.65 -5.30
CA ASP A 212 24.81 8.60 -6.40
C ASP A 212 24.23 7.94 -7.67
N ASP A 213 24.54 6.68 -7.96
CA ASP A 213 24.12 5.95 -9.17
C ASP A 213 23.09 4.84 -8.86
N ILE A 214 21.91 5.28 -8.42
CA ILE A 214 20.79 4.39 -8.04
C ILE A 214 19.77 4.37 -9.20
N PRO A 215 19.42 3.20 -9.77
CA PRO A 215 18.39 3.10 -10.80
C PRO A 215 17.02 3.56 -10.28
N ASP A 216 16.30 4.39 -11.04
CA ASP A 216 15.02 4.97 -10.61
C ASP A 216 13.98 3.92 -10.21
N ASN A 217 13.94 2.78 -10.91
CA ASN A 217 13.02 1.67 -10.63
C ASN A 217 13.38 0.87 -9.36
N LEU A 218 14.62 0.99 -8.86
CA LEU A 218 15.10 0.21 -7.72
C LEU A 218 14.24 0.46 -6.47
N PHE A 219 13.91 1.73 -6.21
CA PHE A 219 13.07 2.07 -5.06
C PHE A 219 11.71 1.38 -5.14
N ASP A 220 11.02 1.48 -6.28
CA ASP A 220 9.68 0.93 -6.43
C ASP A 220 9.68 -0.60 -6.36
N ASN A 221 10.70 -1.26 -6.92
CA ASN A 221 10.88 -2.71 -6.86
C ASN A 221 11.12 -3.20 -5.41
N VAL A 222 12.03 -2.56 -4.66
CA VAL A 222 12.31 -2.92 -3.26
C VAL A 222 11.16 -2.51 -2.34
N PHE A 223 10.53 -1.36 -2.57
CA PHE A 223 9.37 -0.92 -1.80
C PHE A 223 8.18 -1.85 -1.98
N ALA A 224 7.91 -2.34 -3.20
CA ALA A 224 6.89 -3.36 -3.44
C ALA A 224 7.22 -4.68 -2.72
N LEU A 225 8.48 -5.15 -2.82
CA LEU A 225 8.94 -6.36 -2.14
C LEU A 225 8.79 -6.26 -0.61
N LEU A 226 9.21 -5.17 0.01
CA LEU A 226 9.14 -4.98 1.46
C LEU A 226 7.71 -4.68 1.96
N SER A 227 6.89 -3.98 1.18
CA SER A 227 5.52 -3.60 1.57
C SER A 227 4.49 -4.73 1.44
N ALA A 228 4.86 -5.85 0.80
CA ALA A 228 4.07 -7.08 0.86
C ALA A 228 4.29 -7.85 2.19
N LEU A 229 5.36 -7.55 2.92
CA LEU A 229 5.78 -8.32 4.11
C LEU A 229 5.09 -7.81 5.38
N ASP A 230 3.77 -7.95 5.41
CA ASP A 230 2.90 -7.42 6.46
C ASP A 230 2.75 -8.36 7.67
N GLY A 231 3.02 -9.65 7.48
CA GLY A 231 2.95 -10.69 8.51
C GLY A 231 4.09 -10.62 9.53
N VAL A 232 4.12 -9.57 10.36
CA VAL A 232 5.11 -9.42 11.45
C VAL A 232 4.90 -10.50 12.51
N PRO A 233 5.85 -11.42 12.73
CA PRO A 233 5.69 -12.46 13.74
C PRO A 233 5.61 -11.84 15.14
N GLN A 234 4.57 -12.23 15.88
CA GLN A 234 4.30 -11.77 17.25
C GLN A 234 4.89 -12.75 18.28
N SER A 235 4.78 -14.05 18.01
CA SER A 235 5.31 -15.13 18.86
C SER A 235 6.35 -16.00 18.13
N ALA A 236 7.12 -16.77 18.91
CA ALA A 236 8.05 -17.78 18.36
C ALA A 236 7.34 -19.08 17.95
N GLU A 237 6.03 -19.18 18.20
CA GLU A 237 5.16 -20.30 17.83
C GLU A 237 4.51 -20.08 16.45
N GLU A 238 4.52 -18.84 15.93
CA GLU A 238 4.26 -18.54 14.51
C GLU A 238 5.44 -18.90 13.59
N LEU A 239 6.62 -19.22 14.15
CA LEU A 239 7.83 -19.53 13.39
C LEU A 239 7.99 -21.05 13.17
N GLU A 240 7.09 -21.65 12.40
CA GLU A 240 7.00 -23.10 12.17
C GLU A 240 7.44 -23.55 10.77
N ASP A 241 7.17 -22.73 9.75
CA ASP A 241 7.33 -23.09 8.33
C ASP A 241 8.68 -22.62 7.77
N PHE A 242 9.57 -23.60 7.52
CA PHE A 242 10.92 -23.38 6.99
C PHE A 242 11.09 -24.12 5.66
N TYR A 243 11.64 -23.43 4.66
CA TYR A 243 11.90 -23.99 3.33
C TYR A 243 13.03 -25.03 3.37
N VAL A 244 14.05 -24.77 4.20
CA VAL A 244 15.21 -25.63 4.48
C VAL A 244 15.03 -26.31 5.85
N PRO A 245 15.46 -27.58 6.05
CA PRO A 245 15.30 -28.32 7.30
C PRO A 245 15.60 -27.51 8.58
N ARG A 246 14.58 -27.38 9.44
CA ARG A 246 14.55 -26.51 10.63
C ARG A 246 15.81 -26.70 11.50
N PRO A 247 16.56 -25.61 11.82
CA PRO A 247 17.80 -25.70 12.59
C PRO A 247 17.57 -26.33 13.96
N LYS A 248 18.36 -27.35 14.34
CA LYS A 248 18.10 -28.11 15.58
C LYS A 248 18.22 -27.27 16.86
N LYS A 249 19.18 -26.35 16.92
CA LYS A 249 19.46 -25.48 18.08
C LYS A 249 18.29 -24.53 18.33
N LYS A 250 17.72 -24.49 19.55
CA LYS A 250 16.60 -23.57 19.89
C LYS A 250 17.03 -22.11 19.94
N THR A 251 18.29 -21.84 20.25
CA THR A 251 18.93 -20.51 20.28
C THR A 251 19.31 -19.97 18.89
N HIS A 252 18.93 -20.65 17.80
CA HIS A 252 19.30 -20.22 16.46
C HIS A 252 18.59 -18.92 16.05
N ASN A 253 19.29 -18.09 15.28
CA ASN A 253 18.83 -16.76 14.87
C ASN A 253 17.43 -16.80 14.21
N LEU A 254 17.22 -17.76 13.31
CA LEU A 254 15.95 -17.99 12.60
C LEU A 254 14.75 -18.37 13.49
N ARG A 255 14.98 -18.82 14.73
CA ARG A 255 13.92 -19.15 15.70
C ARG A 255 13.57 -18.00 16.64
N THR A 256 14.25 -16.86 16.50
CA THR A 256 14.12 -15.74 17.44
C THR A 256 13.42 -14.57 16.75
N VAL A 257 12.18 -14.28 17.15
CA VAL A 257 11.37 -13.17 16.61
C VAL A 257 12.12 -11.83 16.61
N THR A 258 12.91 -11.55 17.66
CA THR A 258 13.69 -10.30 17.74
C THR A 258 14.76 -10.17 16.66
N GLN A 259 15.24 -11.29 16.10
CA GLN A 259 16.21 -11.29 15.02
C GLN A 259 15.56 -11.12 13.65
N HIS A 260 14.39 -11.72 13.41
CA HIS A 260 13.54 -11.40 12.26
C HIS A 260 13.20 -9.91 12.22
N LYS A 261 12.73 -9.36 13.35
CA LYS A 261 12.49 -7.92 13.52
C LYS A 261 13.74 -7.08 13.30
N ARG A 262 14.92 -7.54 13.74
CA ARG A 262 16.19 -6.85 13.47
C ARG A 262 16.56 -6.83 11.98
N GLN A 263 16.39 -7.93 11.22
CA GLN A 263 16.67 -7.90 9.78
C GLN A 263 15.67 -7.02 9.03
N GLY A 264 14.37 -7.11 9.36
CA GLY A 264 13.36 -6.22 8.80
C GLY A 264 13.66 -4.75 9.10
N GLN A 265 14.01 -4.42 10.34
CA GLN A 265 14.43 -3.06 10.74
C GLN A 265 15.66 -2.58 9.93
N ASP A 266 16.70 -3.41 9.79
CA ASP A 266 17.91 -3.05 9.05
C ASP A 266 17.61 -2.85 7.55
N ALA A 267 16.73 -3.67 6.94
CA ALA A 267 16.30 -3.53 5.55
C ALA A 267 15.46 -2.25 5.32
N TRP A 268 14.52 -1.96 6.22
CA TRP A 268 13.73 -0.73 6.18
C TRP A 268 14.60 0.53 6.40
N LEU A 269 15.66 0.45 7.21
CA LEU A 269 16.63 1.54 7.35
C LEU A 269 17.49 1.74 6.10
N ALA A 270 17.87 0.65 5.41
CA ALA A 270 18.63 0.72 4.17
C ALA A 270 17.84 1.46 3.07
N ILE A 271 16.57 1.07 2.82
CA ILE A 271 15.71 1.78 1.85
C ILE A 271 15.44 3.23 2.28
N LEU A 272 15.22 3.51 3.58
CA LEU A 272 15.07 4.88 4.10
C LEU A 272 16.30 5.77 3.80
N SER A 273 17.49 5.20 3.75
CA SER A 273 18.73 5.93 3.44
C SER A 273 18.90 6.29 1.96
N ILE A 274 18.10 5.68 1.09
CA ILE A 274 18.11 5.86 -0.37
C ILE A 274 17.06 6.87 -0.84
N VAL A 275 16.01 7.14 -0.04
CA VAL A 275 14.84 7.93 -0.45
C VAL A 275 15.19 9.36 -0.93
N ARG A 276 15.08 9.59 -2.24
CA ARG A 276 15.37 10.86 -2.90
C ARG A 276 14.12 11.71 -3.06
N THR A 277 13.06 11.20 -3.69
CA THR A 277 11.93 12.05 -4.13
C THR A 277 10.88 12.27 -3.04
N LYS A 278 10.04 13.29 -3.26
CA LYS A 278 8.91 13.60 -2.37
C LYS A 278 7.81 12.53 -2.43
N GLU A 279 7.71 11.78 -3.53
CA GLU A 279 6.63 10.80 -3.72
C GLU A 279 6.95 9.46 -3.03
N GLU A 280 8.19 8.99 -3.12
CA GLU A 280 8.71 7.86 -2.34
C GLU A 280 8.47 8.07 -0.83
N ARG A 281 8.77 9.26 -0.31
CA ARG A 281 8.50 9.62 1.09
C ARG A 281 7.00 9.54 1.41
N LYS A 282 6.10 9.94 0.51
CA LYS A 282 4.64 9.79 0.72
C LYS A 282 4.22 8.32 0.77
N ARG A 283 4.76 7.48 -0.13
CA ARG A 283 4.48 6.04 -0.15
C ARG A 283 4.89 5.39 1.18
N ILE A 284 6.12 5.64 1.64
CA ILE A 284 6.62 5.18 2.94
C ILE A 284 5.74 5.70 4.09
N LEU A 285 5.48 7.01 4.19
CA LEU A 285 4.71 7.58 5.29
C LEU A 285 3.24 7.12 5.33
N ASN A 286 2.68 6.65 4.21
CA ASN A 286 1.35 6.06 4.20
C ASN A 286 1.33 4.71 4.94
N VAL A 287 2.39 3.90 4.75
CA VAL A 287 2.55 2.53 5.25
C VAL A 287 3.29 2.47 6.60
N ILE A 288 3.92 3.58 7.03
CA ILE A 288 4.86 3.58 8.15
C ILE A 288 4.27 3.13 9.49
N SER A 289 3.04 3.52 9.80
CA SER A 289 2.38 3.20 11.07
C SER A 289 1.75 1.81 11.12
N THR A 290 1.46 1.21 9.97
CA THR A 290 0.74 -0.07 9.85
C THR A 290 1.69 -1.23 9.64
N ASN A 291 2.65 -1.12 8.71
CA ASN A 291 3.47 -2.25 8.29
C ASN A 291 4.93 -2.06 8.74
N ILE A 292 5.51 -0.86 8.57
CA ILE A 292 6.94 -0.62 8.87
C ILE A 292 7.21 -0.61 10.38
N ALA A 293 6.51 0.21 11.16
CA ALA A 293 6.83 0.41 12.57
C ALA A 293 6.74 -0.86 13.45
N PRO A 294 5.81 -1.81 13.24
CA PRO A 294 5.79 -3.07 13.98
C PRO A 294 7.00 -4.00 13.76
N TRP A 295 7.74 -3.85 12.64
CA TRP A 295 9.02 -4.53 12.41
C TRP A 295 10.16 -3.95 13.26
N PHE A 296 10.08 -2.69 13.72
CA PHE A 296 11.18 -2.04 14.43
C PHE A 296 11.27 -2.52 15.88
N THR A 297 12.41 -3.12 16.25
CA THR A 297 12.72 -3.40 17.67
C THR A 297 12.94 -2.11 18.45
N LYS A 298 13.49 -1.08 17.78
CA LYS A 298 13.71 0.27 18.29
C LYS A 298 13.08 1.31 17.36
N PRO A 299 11.75 1.58 17.49
CA PRO A 299 11.05 2.57 16.67
C PRO A 299 11.60 3.99 16.79
N GLU A 300 12.39 4.28 17.82
CA GLU A 300 13.02 5.58 18.06
C GLU A 300 13.93 6.01 16.89
N LEU A 301 14.47 5.05 16.12
CA LEU A 301 15.27 5.33 14.92
C LEU A 301 14.46 6.02 13.80
N LEU A 302 13.14 5.86 13.79
CA LEU A 302 12.25 6.54 12.83
C LEU A 302 11.95 8.00 13.22
N SER A 303 12.30 8.43 14.44
CA SER A 303 11.91 9.74 14.98
C SER A 303 12.46 10.92 14.19
N ASP A 304 13.72 10.87 13.75
CA ASP A 304 14.36 11.94 12.98
C ASP A 304 13.79 12.04 11.55
N PHE A 305 13.61 10.90 10.89
CA PHE A 305 12.95 10.83 9.58
C PHE A 305 11.49 11.34 9.64
N LEU A 306 10.73 10.93 10.65
CA LEU A 306 9.36 11.40 10.86
C LEU A 306 9.32 12.89 11.22
N THR A 307 10.26 13.37 12.04
CA THR A 307 10.34 14.78 12.44
C THR A 307 10.72 15.70 11.27
N SER A 308 11.67 15.31 10.44
CA SER A 308 12.04 16.07 9.22
C SER A 308 10.88 16.10 8.22
N CYS A 309 10.20 14.97 7.99
CA CYS A 309 8.99 14.91 7.16
C CYS A 309 7.83 15.75 7.76
N TYR A 310 7.64 15.73 9.08
CA TYR A 310 6.62 16.51 9.77
C TYR A 310 6.92 18.02 9.77
N ASN A 311 8.19 18.41 9.80
CA ASN A 311 8.59 19.81 9.72
C ASN A 311 8.53 20.41 8.30
N THR A 312 8.68 19.57 7.26
CA THR A 312 8.65 19.98 5.84
C THR A 312 7.36 20.71 5.42
N GLY A 313 6.22 20.39 6.02
CA GLY A 313 4.93 21.07 5.78
C GLY A 313 4.02 20.39 4.75
N GLY A 314 2.75 20.84 4.73
CA GLY A 314 1.71 20.39 3.79
C GLY A 314 1.40 18.89 3.87
N SER A 315 1.11 18.28 2.72
CA SER A 315 0.71 16.86 2.62
C SER A 315 1.69 15.86 3.26
N MET A 316 2.99 16.17 3.32
CA MET A 316 4.00 15.34 3.99
C MET A 316 3.73 15.26 5.50
N SER A 317 3.48 16.41 6.13
CA SER A 317 3.23 16.49 7.57
C SER A 317 1.96 15.77 7.99
N LEU A 318 0.93 15.73 7.13
CA LEU A 318 -0.31 15.00 7.39
C LEU A 318 -0.10 13.47 7.45
N LEU A 319 0.73 12.93 6.55
CA LEU A 319 1.07 11.51 6.57
C LEU A 319 2.01 11.18 7.74
N ALA A 320 3.04 12.00 7.95
CA ALA A 320 3.99 11.86 9.06
C ALA A 320 3.32 11.92 10.44
N LEU A 321 2.24 12.70 10.61
CA LEU A 321 1.49 12.79 11.86
C LEU A 321 1.01 11.41 12.37
N SER A 322 0.71 10.48 11.47
CA SER A 322 0.30 9.11 11.87
C SER A 322 1.47 8.28 12.42
N GLY A 323 2.68 8.43 11.87
CA GLY A 323 3.89 7.80 12.40
C GLY A 323 4.38 8.46 13.69
N VAL A 324 4.32 9.79 13.78
CA VAL A 324 4.62 10.54 15.01
C VAL A 324 3.66 10.13 16.13
N PHE A 325 2.36 9.99 15.85
CA PHE A 325 1.38 9.49 16.83
C PHE A 325 1.73 8.09 17.34
N TYR A 326 2.10 7.16 16.44
CA TYR A 326 2.51 5.82 16.82
C TYR A 326 3.72 5.84 17.78
N LEU A 327 4.72 6.69 17.53
CA LEU A 327 5.87 6.85 18.43
C LEU A 327 5.49 7.45 19.79
N ILE A 328 4.59 8.45 19.81
CA ILE A 328 4.05 9.02 21.05
C ILE A 328 3.31 7.93 21.85
N GLN A 329 2.43 7.15 21.20
CA GLN A 329 1.57 6.17 21.88
C GLN A 329 2.33 4.93 22.38
N GLN A 330 3.30 4.41 21.62
CA GLN A 330 4.00 3.16 21.94
C GLN A 330 5.29 3.36 22.75
N ARG A 331 5.94 4.53 22.62
CA ARG A 331 7.24 4.82 23.23
C ARG A 331 7.27 6.06 24.12
N ASN A 332 6.14 6.76 24.29
CA ASN A 332 6.04 8.02 25.05
C ASN A 332 7.10 9.05 24.59
N LEU A 333 7.34 9.12 23.29
CA LEU A 333 8.39 9.97 22.71
C LEU A 333 7.84 11.39 22.53
N ASP A 334 8.21 12.29 23.46
CA ASP A 334 7.70 13.66 23.49
C ASP A 334 8.14 14.48 22.27
N TYR A 335 7.17 15.10 21.59
CA TYR A 335 7.42 16.05 20.51
C TYR A 335 7.32 17.51 21.02
N PRO A 336 8.41 18.30 21.01
CA PRO A 336 8.39 19.69 21.46
C PRO A 336 7.36 20.53 20.68
N SER A 337 6.53 21.29 21.39
CA SER A 337 5.51 22.17 20.80
C SER A 337 4.55 21.48 19.82
N PHE A 338 4.15 20.24 20.14
CA PHE A 338 3.20 19.45 19.35
C PHE A 338 1.92 20.23 18.96
N TYR A 339 1.22 20.84 19.93
CA TYR A 339 -0.05 21.54 19.65
C TYR A 339 0.10 22.80 18.79
N PRO A 340 1.08 23.71 19.01
CA PRO A 340 1.38 24.78 18.06
C PRO A 340 1.64 24.29 16.63
N LYS A 341 2.40 23.19 16.45
CA LYS A 341 2.67 22.65 15.11
C LYS A 341 1.41 21.99 14.49
N LEU A 342 0.60 21.29 15.27
CA LEU A 342 -0.70 20.75 14.87
C LEU A 342 -1.70 21.86 14.50
N TYR A 343 -1.67 22.99 15.21
CA TYR A 343 -2.48 24.18 14.91
C TYR A 343 -2.01 24.85 13.62
N SER A 344 -0.69 25.00 13.43
CA SER A 344 -0.09 25.48 12.17
C SER A 344 -0.44 24.61 10.97
N LEU A 345 -0.61 23.29 11.16
CA LEU A 345 -0.96 22.31 10.12
C LEU A 345 -2.43 22.40 9.67
N LEU A 346 -3.31 23.08 10.41
CA LEU A 346 -4.65 23.45 9.94
C LEU A 346 -4.58 24.63 8.97
N ASP A 347 -4.07 24.38 7.78
CA ASP A 347 -3.99 25.34 6.68
C ASP A 347 -5.30 25.42 5.86
N LYS A 348 -5.28 26.14 4.73
CA LYS A 348 -6.43 26.25 3.83
C LYS A 348 -6.70 24.97 3.05
N ASP A 349 -5.68 24.15 2.83
CA ASP A 349 -5.72 23.04 1.88
C ASP A 349 -6.14 21.72 2.57
N ILE A 350 -6.04 21.64 3.89
CA ILE A 350 -6.34 20.44 4.68
C ILE A 350 -7.74 19.88 4.47
N LEU A 351 -8.75 20.74 4.31
CA LEU A 351 -10.15 20.32 4.10
C LEU A 351 -10.42 19.83 2.66
N HIS A 352 -9.53 20.19 1.73
CA HIS A 352 -9.52 19.78 0.32
C HIS A 352 -8.59 18.57 0.07
N SER A 353 -7.73 18.23 1.03
CA SER A 353 -6.78 17.11 0.95
C SER A 353 -7.46 15.74 0.90
N LYS A 354 -6.95 14.84 0.05
CA LYS A 354 -7.36 13.42 -0.01
C LYS A 354 -7.17 12.68 1.34
N HIS A 355 -6.17 13.08 2.14
CA HIS A 355 -5.83 12.42 3.40
C HIS A 355 -6.55 13.00 4.63
N ARG A 356 -7.54 13.89 4.43
CA ARG A 356 -8.26 14.59 5.51
C ARG A 356 -8.94 13.66 6.51
N SER A 357 -9.45 12.50 6.10
CA SER A 357 -10.13 11.57 7.01
C SER A 357 -9.15 10.92 8.00
N ARG A 358 -8.01 10.42 7.51
CA ARG A 358 -6.90 9.95 8.36
C ARG A 358 -6.42 11.05 9.32
N PHE A 359 -6.36 12.30 8.87
CA PHE A 359 -6.05 13.44 9.74
C PHE A 359 -7.11 13.69 10.81
N PHE A 360 -8.41 13.70 10.47
CA PHE A 360 -9.48 13.95 11.44
C PHE A 360 -9.63 12.84 12.49
N ARG A 361 -9.38 11.57 12.14
CA ARG A 361 -9.29 10.46 13.12
C ARG A 361 -8.22 10.71 14.17
N LEU A 362 -7.03 11.12 13.73
CA LEU A 362 -5.94 11.49 14.64
C LEU A 362 -6.29 12.75 15.44
N LEU A 363 -6.91 13.76 14.81
CA LEU A 363 -7.28 15.01 15.47
C LEU A 363 -8.32 14.82 16.59
N ASP A 364 -9.34 13.98 16.41
CA ASP A 364 -10.29 13.62 17.49
C ASP A 364 -9.59 12.84 18.61
N THR A 365 -8.59 12.01 18.28
CA THR A 365 -7.78 11.31 19.29
C THR A 365 -6.94 12.28 20.10
N PHE A 366 -6.25 13.24 19.47
CA PHE A 366 -5.44 14.25 20.17
C PHE A 366 -6.29 15.18 21.02
N LEU A 367 -7.38 15.73 20.46
CA LEU A 367 -8.28 16.66 21.14
C LEU A 367 -9.38 15.94 21.97
N GLY A 368 -9.28 14.62 22.10
CA GLY A 368 -9.98 13.81 23.11
C GLY A 368 -9.23 13.71 24.44
N SER A 369 -8.00 14.22 24.54
CA SER A 369 -7.22 14.23 25.79
C SER A 369 -7.86 15.13 26.85
N THR A 370 -7.95 14.63 28.09
CA THR A 370 -8.54 15.32 29.23
C THR A 370 -7.69 16.47 29.78
N HIS A 371 -6.39 16.51 29.47
CA HIS A 371 -5.43 17.47 30.04
C HIS A 371 -5.28 18.77 29.22
N LEU A 372 -6.26 19.08 28.36
CA LEU A 372 -6.18 20.21 27.43
C LEU A 372 -6.83 21.50 27.99
N PRO A 373 -6.10 22.63 28.02
CA PRO A 373 -6.68 23.92 28.37
C PRO A 373 -7.78 24.34 27.39
N ALA A 374 -8.90 24.85 27.93
CA ALA A 374 -10.04 25.27 27.13
C ALA A 374 -9.72 26.31 26.05
N VAL A 375 -8.75 27.22 26.31
CA VAL A 375 -8.31 28.23 25.33
C VAL A 375 -7.71 27.60 24.07
N LEU A 376 -6.95 26.52 24.22
CA LEU A 376 -6.40 25.75 23.10
C LEU A 376 -7.54 25.07 22.32
N VAL A 377 -8.47 24.41 23.01
CA VAL A 377 -9.60 23.76 22.34
C VAL A 377 -10.46 24.79 21.58
N ALA A 378 -10.72 25.96 22.18
CA ALA A 378 -11.40 27.08 21.54
C ALA A 378 -10.69 27.58 20.27
N SER A 379 -9.35 27.67 20.27
CA SER A 379 -8.59 28.09 19.08
C SER A 379 -8.71 27.09 17.94
N PHE A 380 -8.63 25.79 18.24
CA PHE A 380 -8.85 24.73 17.26
C PHE A 380 -10.27 24.78 16.68
N ILE A 381 -11.31 24.94 17.51
CA ILE A 381 -12.70 25.10 17.07
C ILE A 381 -12.86 26.33 16.17
N LYS A 382 -12.38 27.51 16.59
CA LYS A 382 -12.55 28.77 15.84
C LYS A 382 -11.80 28.73 14.50
N ARG A 383 -10.57 28.22 14.47
CA ARG A 383 -9.79 28.07 13.23
C ARG A 383 -10.49 27.11 12.26
N LEU A 384 -10.97 25.96 12.72
CA LEU A 384 -11.72 25.04 11.87
C LEU A 384 -13.06 25.61 11.40
N SER A 385 -13.76 26.38 12.23
CA SER A 385 -14.99 27.08 11.83
C SER A 385 -14.72 28.10 10.71
N ARG A 386 -13.60 28.84 10.79
CA ARG A 386 -13.17 29.79 9.75
C ARG A 386 -12.73 29.11 8.46
N LEU A 387 -12.05 27.96 8.56
CA LEU A 387 -11.70 27.15 7.40
C LEU A 387 -12.95 26.52 6.75
N ALA A 388 -13.94 26.12 7.55
CA ALA A 388 -15.19 25.51 7.08
C ALA A 388 -16.01 26.43 6.16
N LEU A 389 -15.85 27.76 6.23
CA LEU A 389 -16.54 28.71 5.36
C LEU A 389 -16.18 28.55 3.88
N ASN A 390 -14.94 28.15 3.58
CA ASN A 390 -14.45 27.91 2.21
C ASN A 390 -14.38 26.42 1.85
N ALA A 391 -14.81 25.54 2.76
CA ALA A 391 -14.59 24.11 2.67
C ALA A 391 -15.60 23.41 1.77
N PRO A 392 -15.24 22.23 1.21
CA PRO A 392 -16.19 21.42 0.47
C PRO A 392 -17.29 20.90 1.41
N PRO A 393 -18.53 20.66 0.90
CA PRO A 393 -19.66 20.16 1.68
C PRO A 393 -19.32 18.90 2.49
N SER A 394 -18.56 17.99 1.89
CA SER A 394 -18.12 16.74 2.50
C SER A 394 -17.12 16.92 3.65
N ALA A 395 -16.39 18.04 3.74
CA ALA A 395 -15.58 18.35 4.93
C ALA A 395 -16.43 19.00 6.04
N ILE A 396 -17.38 19.87 5.67
CA ILE A 396 -18.28 20.53 6.64
C ILE A 396 -19.10 19.49 7.41
N ALA A 397 -19.55 18.43 6.71
CA ALA A 397 -20.25 17.29 7.31
C ALA A 397 -19.43 16.57 8.41
N THR A 398 -18.10 16.56 8.33
CA THR A 398 -17.20 16.03 9.38
C THR A 398 -16.92 17.08 10.47
N VAL A 399 -16.66 18.33 10.07
CA VAL A 399 -16.24 19.41 10.98
C VAL A 399 -17.31 19.80 11.99
N VAL A 400 -18.59 19.84 11.61
CA VAL A 400 -19.67 20.28 12.53
C VAL A 400 -19.94 19.28 13.66
N PRO A 401 -20.12 17.96 13.42
CA PRO A 401 -20.21 16.96 14.49
C PRO A 401 -18.97 16.92 15.39
N TRP A 402 -17.79 17.17 14.81
CA TRP A 402 -16.54 17.27 15.56
C TRP A 402 -16.51 18.48 16.51
N ILE A 403 -16.94 19.66 16.04
CA ILE A 403 -17.13 20.86 16.87
C ILE A 403 -18.13 20.58 18.00
N TYR A 404 -19.26 19.92 17.70
CA TYR A 404 -20.24 19.50 18.71
C TYR A 404 -19.61 18.64 19.81
N ASN A 405 -18.84 17.61 19.42
CA ASN A 405 -18.15 16.71 20.35
C ASN A 405 -17.18 17.48 21.27
N LEU A 406 -16.41 18.44 20.75
CA LEU A 406 -15.50 19.25 21.57
C LEU A 406 -16.23 20.22 22.52
N LEU A 407 -17.30 20.87 22.06
CA LEU A 407 -18.12 21.75 22.91
C LEU A 407 -18.78 20.95 24.05
N ARG A 408 -19.17 19.69 23.79
CA ARG A 408 -19.66 18.76 24.80
C ARG A 408 -18.57 18.35 25.81
N ARG A 409 -17.35 18.04 25.34
CA ARG A 409 -16.20 17.68 26.19
C ARG A 409 -15.71 18.87 27.04
N HIS A 410 -15.76 20.09 26.50
CA HIS A 410 -15.30 21.32 27.16
C HIS A 410 -16.40 22.38 27.23
N PRO A 411 -17.28 22.34 28.26
CA PRO A 411 -18.41 23.26 28.39
C PRO A 411 -18.04 24.75 28.42
N THR A 412 -16.81 25.10 28.83
CA THR A 412 -16.26 26.45 28.78
C THR A 412 -16.17 27.02 27.37
N CYS A 413 -16.02 26.19 26.33
CA CYS A 413 -16.05 26.63 24.93
C CYS A 413 -17.47 27.02 24.47
N THR A 414 -18.53 26.67 25.23
CA THR A 414 -19.93 27.03 24.89
C THR A 414 -20.19 28.54 24.96
N PHE A 415 -19.33 29.32 25.66
CA PHE A 415 -19.36 30.79 25.61
C PHE A 415 -19.14 31.37 24.21
N MET A 416 -18.61 30.59 23.26
CA MET A 416 -18.48 30.99 21.85
C MET A 416 -19.80 30.83 21.05
N ILE A 417 -20.80 30.12 21.60
CA ILE A 417 -22.16 30.01 21.04
C ILE A 417 -23.09 31.01 21.72
N HIS A 418 -23.10 31.03 23.05
CA HIS A 418 -24.02 31.84 23.83
C HIS A 418 -23.27 32.71 24.84
N ARG A 419 -23.05 33.98 24.46
CA ARG A 419 -22.41 35.01 25.29
C ARG A 419 -23.44 36.09 25.68
N PRO A 420 -24.10 35.99 26.84
CA PRO A 420 -24.95 37.07 27.34
C PRO A 420 -24.08 38.22 27.84
N ALA A 421 -24.20 39.40 27.22
CA ALA A 421 -23.56 40.62 27.72
C ALA A 421 -24.22 41.07 29.03
N GLN A 422 -23.54 40.83 30.16
CA GLN A 422 -24.03 41.16 31.50
C GLN A 422 -23.91 42.67 31.78
N ASP A 423 -22.83 43.31 31.32
CA ASP A 423 -22.57 44.72 31.57
C ASP A 423 -23.45 45.65 30.70
N PRO A 424 -24.20 46.59 31.31
CA PRO A 424 -25.09 47.48 30.57
C PRO A 424 -24.33 48.51 29.72
N GLU A 425 -23.09 48.83 30.08
CA GLU A 425 -22.21 49.73 29.30
C GLU A 425 -21.67 49.03 28.05
N LEU A 426 -21.16 47.80 28.20
CA LEU A 426 -20.73 46.96 27.08
C LEU A 426 -21.89 46.71 26.11
N LYS A 427 -23.10 46.49 26.62
CA LYS A 427 -24.31 46.32 25.79
C LYS A 427 -24.64 47.56 24.96
N LYS A 428 -24.50 48.77 25.53
CA LYS A 428 -24.65 50.04 24.78
C LYS A 428 -23.54 50.23 23.76
N HIS A 429 -22.30 49.88 24.10
CA HIS A 429 -21.17 49.94 23.16
C HIS A 429 -21.40 49.02 21.95
N ILE A 430 -21.79 47.76 22.18
CA ILE A 430 -22.09 46.80 21.11
C ILE A 430 -23.25 47.28 20.23
N GLN A 431 -24.27 47.92 20.79
CA GLN A 431 -25.39 48.48 20.03
C GLN A 431 -24.99 49.67 19.14
N ASN A 432 -24.04 50.49 19.58
CA ASN A 432 -23.60 51.68 18.85
C ASN A 432 -22.50 51.39 17.83
N ASN A 433 -21.54 50.51 18.17
CA ASN A 433 -20.29 50.31 17.44
C ASN A 433 -20.14 48.89 16.85
N GLY A 434 -21.04 47.96 17.17
CA GLY A 434 -20.91 46.55 16.83
C GLY A 434 -19.97 45.78 17.77
N MET A 435 -19.65 44.53 17.40
CA MET A 435 -18.68 43.68 18.09
C MET A 435 -17.56 43.31 17.12
N GLU A 436 -16.33 43.66 17.46
CA GLU A 436 -15.14 43.20 16.74
C GLU A 436 -14.75 41.78 17.17
N ASP A 437 -14.19 40.99 16.25
CA ASP A 437 -13.72 39.63 16.56
C ASP A 437 -12.36 39.70 17.27
N ALA A 438 -12.31 39.23 18.52
CA ALA A 438 -11.06 39.15 19.28
C ALA A 438 -10.09 38.07 18.75
N PHE A 439 -10.54 37.17 17.87
CA PHE A 439 -9.72 36.07 17.37
C PHE A 439 -8.73 36.50 16.28
N ASN A 440 -7.43 36.40 16.58
CA ASN A 440 -6.36 36.60 15.61
C ASN A 440 -6.06 35.31 14.81
N PRO A 441 -6.31 35.27 13.48
CA PRO A 441 -6.08 34.08 12.66
C PRO A 441 -4.60 33.87 12.28
N THR A 442 -3.72 34.85 12.42
CA THR A 442 -2.29 34.74 12.04
C THR A 442 -1.38 34.28 13.18
N GLU A 443 -1.88 34.31 14.42
CA GLU A 443 -1.14 33.88 15.62
C GLU A 443 -0.81 32.38 15.55
N PRO A 444 0.47 31.97 15.66
CA PRO A 444 0.86 30.55 15.63
C PRO A 444 0.60 29.82 16.95
N ASP A 445 0.64 30.51 18.09
CA ASP A 445 0.43 29.88 19.40
C ASP A 445 -1.08 29.77 19.71
N PRO A 446 -1.68 28.57 19.76
CA PRO A 446 -3.12 28.40 20.01
C PRO A 446 -3.59 29.09 21.31
N MET A 447 -2.73 29.12 22.33
CA MET A 447 -2.99 29.77 23.63
C MET A 447 -3.14 31.30 23.58
N LYS A 448 -2.65 31.98 22.54
CA LYS A 448 -2.63 33.45 22.43
C LYS A 448 -3.63 34.01 21.42
N THR A 449 -4.41 33.14 20.78
CA THR A 449 -5.29 33.49 19.65
C THR A 449 -6.49 34.37 19.99
N GLY A 450 -6.86 34.53 21.28
CA GLY A 450 -8.09 35.23 21.68
C GLY A 450 -9.40 34.46 21.40
N ALA A 451 -9.32 33.21 20.96
CA ALA A 451 -10.47 32.45 20.46
C ALA A 451 -11.62 32.26 21.46
N ILE A 452 -11.34 32.21 22.77
CA ILE A 452 -12.37 32.03 23.80
C ILE A 452 -13.33 33.24 23.90
N ASP A 453 -12.85 34.43 23.53
CA ASP A 453 -13.62 35.68 23.54
C ASP A 453 -14.31 36.01 22.22
N SER A 454 -14.07 35.18 21.21
CA SER A 454 -14.76 35.17 19.92
C SER A 454 -16.08 34.39 19.97
N CYS A 455 -16.95 34.67 19.00
CA CYS A 455 -18.17 33.90 18.71
C CYS A 455 -18.00 32.98 17.49
N LEU A 456 -18.88 31.97 17.33
CA LEU A 456 -18.92 31.04 16.18
C LEU A 456 -19.87 31.48 15.05
N TRP A 457 -19.74 32.73 14.59
CA TRP A 457 -20.57 33.25 13.49
C TRP A 457 -20.43 32.42 12.21
N GLU A 458 -19.24 31.86 11.95
CA GLU A 458 -18.99 31.03 10.78
C GLU A 458 -19.89 29.77 10.75
N VAL A 459 -20.19 29.17 11.91
CA VAL A 459 -21.09 28.00 11.99
C VAL A 459 -22.55 28.40 11.78
N VAL A 460 -22.95 29.59 12.24
CA VAL A 460 -24.30 30.13 12.00
C VAL A 460 -24.50 30.41 10.51
N GLN A 461 -23.50 30.97 9.82
CA GLN A 461 -23.57 31.22 8.37
C GLN A 461 -23.70 29.91 7.55
N LEU A 462 -23.11 28.81 8.02
CA LEU A 462 -23.25 27.48 7.43
C LEU A 462 -24.68 26.89 7.55
N GLN A 463 -25.57 27.49 8.35
CA GLN A 463 -26.99 27.06 8.42
C GLN A 463 -27.79 27.45 7.17
N SER A 464 -27.29 28.43 6.38
CA SER A 464 -27.81 28.80 5.06
C SER A 464 -27.06 28.15 3.90
N HIS A 465 -26.32 27.06 4.14
CA HIS A 465 -25.60 26.33 3.10
C HIS A 465 -26.54 25.70 2.06
N TYR A 466 -26.14 25.74 0.78
CA TYR A 466 -26.97 25.31 -0.36
C TYR A 466 -27.42 23.84 -0.29
N HIS A 467 -26.58 22.96 0.26
CA HIS A 467 -26.89 21.53 0.42
C HIS A 467 -27.72 21.29 1.70
N PRO A 468 -28.93 20.72 1.62
CA PRO A 468 -29.89 20.69 2.73
C PRO A 468 -29.40 19.86 3.93
N ASN A 469 -28.73 18.71 3.71
CA ASN A 469 -28.23 17.89 4.81
C ASN A 469 -27.14 18.62 5.63
N ILE A 470 -26.46 19.61 5.05
CA ILE A 470 -25.40 20.35 5.74
C ILE A 470 -26.02 21.52 6.50
N ALA A 471 -27.01 22.19 5.92
CA ALA A 471 -27.83 23.17 6.63
C ALA A 471 -28.52 22.54 7.86
N THR A 472 -29.00 21.30 7.79
CA THR A 472 -29.56 20.60 8.97
C THR A 472 -28.49 20.21 9.97
N ILE A 473 -27.33 19.68 9.54
CA ILE A 473 -26.20 19.38 10.44
C ILE A 473 -25.72 20.65 11.17
N ALA A 474 -25.61 21.80 10.49
CA ALA A 474 -25.23 23.07 11.10
C ALA A 474 -26.27 23.61 12.09
N LYS A 475 -27.56 23.31 11.90
CA LYS A 475 -28.64 23.70 12.82
C LYS A 475 -28.60 22.96 14.16
N ILE A 476 -28.01 21.77 14.23
CA ILE A 476 -27.78 21.01 15.48
C ILE A 476 -27.03 21.86 16.53
N ILE A 477 -26.17 22.79 16.09
CA ILE A 477 -25.41 23.68 16.98
C ILE A 477 -26.29 24.80 17.59
N SER A 478 -27.40 25.16 16.94
CA SER A 478 -28.42 26.10 17.47
C SER A 478 -29.56 25.40 18.21
N GLU A 479 -29.74 24.09 17.99
CA GLU A 479 -30.71 23.26 18.73
C GLU A 479 -30.19 22.91 20.13
N GLN A 480 -31.09 22.42 21.00
CA GLN A 480 -30.68 21.96 22.32
C GLN A 480 -29.79 20.73 22.20
N PHE A 481 -28.64 20.75 22.89
CA PHE A 481 -27.72 19.62 22.86
C PHE A 481 -28.35 18.44 23.64
N THR A 482 -28.91 17.47 22.93
CA THR A 482 -29.56 16.27 23.48
C THR A 482 -28.70 15.01 23.40
N LYS A 483 -27.97 14.79 22.29
CA LYS A 483 -27.04 13.66 22.14
C LYS A 483 -25.79 13.80 23.02
N GLN A 484 -25.23 12.68 23.47
CA GLN A 484 -23.98 12.68 24.24
C GLN A 484 -22.78 12.97 23.35
N SER A 485 -22.66 12.25 22.24
CA SER A 485 -21.64 12.44 21.20
C SER A 485 -22.17 11.96 19.84
N TYR A 486 -21.49 12.38 18.77
CA TYR A 486 -21.60 11.81 17.43
C TYR A 486 -20.42 10.87 17.19
N ASN A 487 -20.67 9.69 16.60
CA ASN A 487 -19.59 8.82 16.12
C ASN A 487 -18.93 9.49 14.91
N MET A 488 -17.62 9.72 14.95
CA MET A 488 -16.92 10.40 13.87
C MET A 488 -16.82 9.57 12.59
N GLU A 489 -16.70 8.24 12.70
CA GLU A 489 -16.55 7.34 11.54
C GLU A 489 -17.74 7.41 10.58
N ASP A 490 -18.97 7.64 11.07
CA ASP A 490 -20.17 7.79 10.25
C ASP A 490 -20.12 9.05 9.35
N PHE A 491 -19.30 10.05 9.70
CA PHE A 491 -19.14 11.33 9.00
C PHE A 491 -17.77 11.47 8.32
N LEU A 492 -16.93 10.43 8.34
CA LEU A 492 -15.65 10.39 7.65
C LEU A 492 -15.81 9.77 6.25
N ASP A 493 -14.79 9.94 5.42
CA ASP A 493 -14.67 9.39 4.05
C ASP A 493 -15.76 9.76 3.02
N HIS A 494 -16.76 10.58 3.38
CA HIS A 494 -17.69 11.19 2.43
C HIS A 494 -16.97 11.98 1.34
N SER A 495 -17.41 11.79 0.09
CA SER A 495 -16.87 12.43 -1.12
C SER A 495 -18.00 13.06 -1.94
N TYR A 496 -17.66 13.87 -2.96
CA TYR A 496 -18.67 14.40 -3.87
C TYR A 496 -19.42 13.30 -4.62
N ALA A 497 -18.75 12.22 -5.01
CA ALA A 497 -19.38 11.04 -5.61
C ALA A 497 -20.42 10.44 -4.66
N SER A 498 -20.00 10.10 -3.43
CA SER A 498 -20.90 9.53 -2.41
C SER A 498 -22.10 10.43 -2.09
N LEU A 499 -21.93 11.76 -2.08
CA LEU A 499 -23.05 12.70 -1.91
C LEU A 499 -24.02 12.71 -3.09
N LEU A 500 -23.52 12.59 -4.32
CA LEU A 500 -24.34 12.49 -5.53
C LEU A 500 -25.04 11.14 -5.63
N ASP A 501 -24.33 10.04 -5.36
CA ASP A 501 -24.88 8.67 -5.30
C ASP A 501 -26.01 8.60 -4.26
N ALA A 502 -25.82 9.23 -3.10
CA ALA A 502 -26.83 9.34 -2.05
C ALA A 502 -28.03 10.24 -2.42
N GLU A 503 -27.90 11.14 -3.39
CA GLU A 503 -29.03 11.88 -3.94
C GLU A 503 -29.75 11.07 -5.03
N MET A 504 -29.00 10.41 -5.91
CA MET A 504 -29.53 9.54 -6.98
C MET A 504 -30.27 8.32 -6.42
N ALA A 505 -29.85 7.79 -5.27
CA ALA A 505 -30.50 6.67 -4.59
C ALA A 505 -31.76 7.06 -3.78
N LYS A 506 -32.16 8.34 -3.75
CA LYS A 506 -33.38 8.75 -3.04
C LYS A 506 -34.64 8.48 -3.86
N ASP A 507 -35.56 7.72 -3.29
CA ASP A 507 -36.92 7.61 -3.81
C ASP A 507 -37.61 8.98 -3.86
N ILE A 508 -38.07 9.37 -5.04
CA ILE A 508 -38.82 10.60 -5.28
C ILE A 508 -40.24 10.44 -4.72
N LYS A 509 -40.41 10.68 -3.41
CA LYS A 509 -41.69 10.53 -2.69
C LYS A 509 -42.72 11.64 -2.98
N LYS A 510 -42.29 12.75 -3.60
CA LYS A 510 -43.13 13.88 -4.00
C LYS A 510 -42.71 14.34 -5.39
N ALA A 511 -43.67 14.64 -6.25
CA ALA A 511 -43.39 15.22 -7.56
C ALA A 511 -42.59 16.54 -7.39
N PRO A 512 -41.56 16.79 -8.22
CA PRO A 512 -40.81 18.03 -8.16
C PRO A 512 -41.70 19.22 -8.50
N VAL A 513 -41.53 20.31 -7.76
CA VAL A 513 -42.26 21.57 -8.01
C VAL A 513 -41.57 22.37 -9.11
N VAL A 514 -42.36 23.09 -9.90
CA VAL A 514 -41.90 23.97 -10.98
C VAL A 514 -42.25 25.42 -10.68
N GLU A 515 -41.51 26.35 -11.28
CA GLU A 515 -41.78 27.78 -11.15
C GLU A 515 -43.03 28.18 -11.96
N PHE A 516 -43.95 28.91 -11.33
CA PHE A 516 -45.26 29.23 -11.91
C PHE A 516 -45.23 30.40 -12.92
N GLN A 517 -44.23 31.28 -12.85
CA GLN A 517 -44.14 32.50 -13.66
C GLN A 517 -42.77 32.62 -14.35
N ILE A 518 -42.45 31.66 -15.23
CA ILE A 518 -41.21 31.68 -16.02
C ILE A 518 -41.22 32.92 -16.93
N PRO A 519 -40.18 33.79 -16.89
CA PRO A 519 -40.10 34.96 -17.74
C PRO A 519 -39.95 34.56 -19.22
N LYS A 520 -40.70 35.21 -20.12
CA LYS A 520 -40.66 34.92 -21.56
C LYS A 520 -39.31 35.26 -22.22
N ARG A 521 -38.59 36.25 -21.67
CA ARG A 521 -37.24 36.65 -22.11
C ARG A 521 -36.24 36.16 -21.08
N ILE A 522 -35.56 35.05 -21.39
CA ILE A 522 -34.56 34.41 -20.50
C ILE A 522 -33.14 34.87 -20.85
N PHE A 523 -32.84 35.00 -22.16
CA PHE A 523 -31.52 35.38 -22.68
C PHE A 523 -31.48 36.75 -23.38
N MET A 524 -32.61 37.47 -23.42
CA MET A 524 -32.71 38.81 -24.01
C MET A 524 -32.99 39.84 -22.93
N PRO A 525 -32.46 41.07 -23.04
CA PRO A 525 -32.85 42.16 -22.17
C PRO A 525 -34.35 42.44 -22.30
N GLN A 526 -34.97 42.87 -21.20
CA GLN A 526 -36.37 43.28 -21.18
C GLN A 526 -36.50 44.74 -21.64
N ASP A 527 -37.52 45.02 -22.44
CA ASP A 527 -37.84 46.39 -22.81
C ASP A 527 -38.47 47.11 -21.59
N GLU A 528 -38.14 48.37 -21.37
CA GLU A 528 -38.85 49.20 -20.40
C GLU A 528 -40.32 49.38 -20.86
N PRO A 529 -41.34 49.21 -19.99
CA PRO A 529 -41.28 49.07 -18.53
C PRO A 529 -41.67 47.65 -18.06
N ALA A 530 -40.77 46.68 -18.13
CA ALA A 530 -40.98 45.38 -17.50
C ALA A 530 -40.86 45.47 -15.96
N THR A 531 -41.81 44.86 -15.24
CA THR A 531 -41.89 44.89 -13.76
C THR A 531 -40.72 44.19 -13.06
N ASN A 532 -40.00 43.32 -13.76
CA ASN A 532 -38.93 42.50 -13.21
C ASN A 532 -37.57 42.94 -13.79
N PRO A 533 -36.51 43.04 -12.96
CA PRO A 533 -35.18 43.37 -13.46
C PRO A 533 -34.61 42.23 -14.33
N ASP A 534 -33.76 42.59 -15.30
CA ASP A 534 -33.03 41.60 -16.09
C ASP A 534 -32.15 40.69 -15.23
N SER A 535 -32.07 39.43 -15.65
CA SER A 535 -31.18 38.42 -15.07
C SER A 535 -29.74 38.91 -15.10
N LEU A 536 -29.00 38.70 -14.00
CA LEU A 536 -27.59 39.06 -13.90
C LEU A 536 -26.74 38.40 -15.00
N LEU A 537 -27.15 37.23 -15.49
CA LEU A 537 -26.51 36.57 -16.62
C LEU A 537 -26.59 37.42 -17.89
N VAL A 538 -27.77 37.92 -18.24
CA VAL A 538 -28.03 38.75 -19.45
C VAL A 538 -27.35 40.12 -19.36
N LYS A 539 -27.16 40.65 -18.13
CA LYS A 539 -26.40 41.89 -17.92
C LYS A 539 -24.89 41.75 -18.09
N LEU A 540 -24.36 40.54 -17.95
CA LEU A 540 -22.91 40.26 -17.99
C LEU A 540 -22.46 39.52 -19.25
N TRP A 541 -23.38 38.86 -19.95
CA TRP A 541 -23.12 38.08 -21.16
C TRP A 541 -23.97 38.60 -22.31
N ASP A 542 -23.30 39.02 -23.38
CA ASP A 542 -23.94 39.31 -24.65
C ASP A 542 -24.27 37.98 -25.37
N PHE A 543 -25.56 37.74 -25.60
CA PHE A 543 -26.06 36.57 -26.33
C PHE A 543 -26.27 36.85 -27.83
N GLY A 544 -25.78 38.00 -28.32
CA GLY A 544 -25.84 38.46 -29.71
C GLY A 544 -27.03 39.39 -29.96
N GLU A 545 -26.83 40.38 -30.85
CA GLU A 545 -27.92 41.25 -31.30
C GLU A 545 -29.07 40.42 -31.91
N PRO A 546 -30.34 40.75 -31.63
CA PRO A 546 -31.46 40.15 -32.35
C PRO A 546 -31.35 40.48 -33.84
N ALA A 547 -31.33 39.45 -34.69
CA ALA A 547 -31.36 39.64 -36.13
C ALA A 547 -32.57 40.52 -36.53
N LYS A 548 -32.29 41.70 -37.09
CA LYS A 548 -33.29 42.65 -37.58
C LYS A 548 -34.16 41.99 -38.65
N GLY A 549 -35.32 41.44 -38.27
CA GLY A 549 -36.24 40.86 -39.26
C GLY A 549 -37.27 39.82 -38.80
N VAL A 550 -37.30 39.36 -37.55
CA VAL A 550 -38.40 38.49 -37.08
C VAL A 550 -39.50 39.33 -36.43
N ALA A 551 -40.46 39.76 -37.26
CA ALA A 551 -41.69 40.39 -36.79
C ALA A 551 -42.51 39.40 -35.94
N ALA A 552 -43.26 39.94 -34.97
CA ALA A 552 -44.08 39.14 -34.06
C ALA A 552 -45.20 38.36 -34.80
N ALA A 553 -45.42 37.13 -34.35
CA ALA A 553 -46.61 36.32 -34.56
C ALA A 553 -46.93 35.58 -33.25
#